data_AF-A0A552I368-F1
#
_entry.id   AF-A0A552I368-F1
#
_cell.length_a   1.000
_cell.length_b   1.000
_cell.length_c   1.000
_cell.angle_alpha   90.00
_cell.angle_beta   90.00
_cell.angle_gamma   90.00
#
_symmetry.space_group_name_H-M   'P 1'
#
loop_
_entity.id
_entity.type
_entity.pdbx_description
1 polymer ?
#
loop_
_entity_poly.entity_id
_entity_poly.type
_entity_poly.pdbx_seq_one_letter_code
_entity_poly.pdbx_strand_id
1 'polypeptide(L)'
;MTLACTPYDSDNQALLTRPESNSQAGLAPLLLTVVELVRQLLEAQIIRRMEKGVLSESDLDKAAESIQKLQEQILHLCEIFEVEPEELNVHLGEFGTLLPEAGSYYPGKEGIKPSVLELVDRLLNTGVVVEGNVDLGLAQLDLIHLKLRLVLTSQPL
;
A
#
# COMPACT_ATOMS: atom_id res chain seq x y z
N MET A 1 -2.15 59.06 29.04
CA MET A 1 -3.35 58.21 28.88
C MET A 1 -3.39 57.81 27.41
N THR A 2 -2.72 56.71 27.03
CA THR A 2 -3.32 55.40 26.64
C THR A 2 -4.29 55.54 25.45
N LEU A 3 -4.23 54.80 24.35
CA LEU A 3 -3.41 53.69 23.83
C LEU A 3 -3.62 53.70 22.31
N ALA A 4 -2.58 53.35 21.54
CA ALA A 4 -2.69 53.05 20.13
C ALA A 4 -3.35 51.66 19.95
N CYS A 5 -4.36 51.56 19.09
CA CYS A 5 -4.88 50.28 18.60
C CYS A 5 -4.76 50.27 17.08
N THR A 6 -3.80 49.50 16.57
CA THR A 6 -3.74 49.02 15.19
C THR A 6 -4.73 47.87 15.02
N PRO A 7 -5.42 47.71 13.87
CA PRO A 7 -6.20 46.51 13.61
C PRO A 7 -5.24 45.36 13.30
N TYR A 8 -5.31 44.31 14.10
CA TYR A 8 -4.60 43.04 13.90
C TYR A 8 -5.41 42.19 12.92
N ASP A 9 -4.74 41.76 11.85
CA ASP A 9 -5.29 40.93 10.77
C ASP A 9 -5.86 39.62 11.29
N SER A 10 -7.09 39.31 10.87
CA SER A 10 -7.78 38.05 11.14
C SER A 10 -7.31 36.99 10.15
N ASP A 11 -6.06 36.55 10.28
CA ASP A 11 -5.54 35.44 9.49
C ASP A 11 -5.64 34.12 10.24
N ASN A 12 -6.54 33.27 9.73
CA ASN A 12 -6.34 31.82 9.58
C ASN A 12 -5.84 31.05 10.81
N GLN A 13 -6.73 30.82 11.78
CA GLN A 13 -6.60 29.69 12.71
C GLN A 13 -7.00 28.35 12.05
N ALA A 14 -6.45 28.07 10.87
CA ALA A 14 -6.31 26.70 10.37
C ALA A 14 -4.96 26.16 10.86
N LEU A 15 -4.72 26.23 12.17
CA LEU A 15 -3.51 25.71 12.78
C LEU A 15 -3.69 24.19 12.94
N LEU A 16 -3.32 23.47 11.87
CA LEU A 16 -2.60 22.21 11.90
C LEU A 16 -2.79 21.40 13.19
N THR A 17 -3.95 20.76 13.32
CA THR A 17 -4.06 19.55 14.14
C THR A 17 -3.18 18.52 13.44
N ARG A 18 -1.88 18.49 13.77
CA ARG A 18 -1.08 17.29 13.56
C ARG A 18 -1.85 16.21 14.31
N PRO A 19 -2.30 15.12 13.68
CA PRO A 19 -2.70 13.97 14.47
C PRO A 19 -1.47 13.64 15.33
N GLU A 20 -1.67 13.65 16.64
CA GLU A 20 -0.68 13.15 17.59
C GLU A 20 -0.26 11.78 17.08
N SER A 21 0.94 11.66 16.52
CA SER A 21 1.43 10.37 16.06
C SER A 21 1.55 9.51 17.32
N ASN A 22 0.62 8.58 17.49
CA ASN A 22 0.65 7.59 18.56
C ASN A 22 2.06 6.99 18.57
N SER A 23 2.89 7.45 19.51
CA SER A 23 4.33 7.19 19.50
C SER A 23 4.65 5.70 19.74
N GLN A 24 3.64 4.91 20.09
CA GLN A 24 3.68 3.46 20.21
C GLN A 24 3.59 2.73 18.87
N ALA A 25 2.93 3.29 17.85
CA ALA A 25 2.77 2.62 16.56
C ALA A 25 4.07 2.63 15.73
N GLY A 26 4.86 3.70 15.80
CA GLY A 26 6.19 3.77 15.17
C GLY A 26 6.17 3.34 13.69
N LEU A 27 6.92 2.28 13.35
CA LEU A 27 7.01 1.69 12.01
C LEU A 27 5.87 0.69 11.68
N ALA A 28 4.97 0.41 12.63
CA ALA A 28 3.91 -0.59 12.45
C ALA A 28 3.00 -0.29 11.25
N PRO A 29 2.49 0.95 11.03
CA PRO A 29 1.64 1.24 9.87
C PRO A 29 2.36 0.91 8.55
N LEU A 30 3.63 1.31 8.42
CA LEU A 30 4.42 1.04 7.21
C LEU A 30 4.61 -0.46 6.97
N LEU A 31 4.90 -1.23 8.02
CA LEU A 31 5.04 -2.69 7.89
C LEU A 31 3.71 -3.34 7.50
N LEU A 32 2.61 -2.95 8.16
CA LEU A 32 1.27 -3.46 7.86
C LEU A 32 0.84 -3.11 6.44
N THR A 33 1.18 -1.92 5.95
CA THR A 33 1.01 -1.51 4.55
C THR A 33 1.70 -2.47 3.58
N VAL A 34 2.97 -2.82 3.85
CA VAL A 34 3.73 -3.76 2.99
C VAL A 34 3.12 -5.15 3.04
N VAL A 35 2.72 -5.63 4.23
CA VAL A 35 2.07 -6.93 4.39
C VAL A 35 0.73 -6.97 3.66
N GLU A 36 -0.07 -5.90 3.73
CA GLU A 36 -1.35 -5.79 3.03
C GLU A 36 -1.19 -5.76 1.51
N LEU A 37 -0.18 -5.05 1.00
CA LEU A 37 0.18 -5.10 -0.43
C LEU A 37 0.50 -6.53 -0.87
N VAL A 38 1.29 -7.27 -0.09
CA VAL A 38 1.61 -8.66 -0.40
C VAL A 38 0.36 -9.54 -0.33
N ARG A 39 -0.51 -9.38 0.68
CA ARG A 39 -1.77 -10.14 0.80
C ARG A 39 -2.63 -9.99 -0.45
N GLN A 40 -2.85 -8.76 -0.91
CA GLN A 40 -3.67 -8.50 -2.10
C GLN A 40 -3.01 -9.00 -3.40
N LEU A 41 -1.67 -8.97 -3.50
CA LEU A 41 -0.96 -9.57 -4.63
C LEU A 41 -1.10 -11.11 -4.65
N LEU A 42 -1.08 -11.77 -3.48
CA LEU A 42 -1.32 -13.21 -3.39
C LEU A 42 -2.76 -13.56 -3.82
N GLU A 43 -3.74 -12.77 -3.35
CA GLU A 43 -5.14 -12.89 -3.76
C GLU A 43 -5.29 -12.75 -5.28
N ALA A 44 -4.61 -11.77 -5.88
CA ALA A 44 -4.59 -11.58 -7.32
C ALA A 44 -4.07 -12.80 -8.09
N GLN A 45 -2.99 -13.43 -7.59
CA GLN A 45 -2.45 -14.64 -8.20
C GLN A 45 -3.39 -15.84 -8.07
N ILE A 46 -4.13 -15.96 -6.97
CA ILE A 46 -5.12 -17.02 -6.77
C ILE A 46 -6.25 -16.86 -7.79
N ILE A 47 -6.83 -15.66 -7.92
CA ILE A 47 -7.89 -15.37 -8.90
C ILE A 47 -7.44 -15.73 -10.31
N ARG A 48 -6.23 -15.31 -10.71
CA ARG A 48 -5.68 -15.61 -12.05
C ARG A 48 -5.51 -17.11 -12.29
N ARG A 49 -5.04 -17.85 -11.29
CA ARG A 49 -4.84 -19.30 -11.40
C ARG A 49 -6.16 -20.06 -11.42
N MET A 50 -7.16 -19.55 -10.70
CA MET A 50 -8.54 -20.04 -10.76
C MET A 50 -9.13 -19.84 -12.16
N GLU A 51 -9.04 -18.63 -12.73
CA GLU A 51 -9.53 -18.31 -14.08
C GLU A 51 -8.86 -19.16 -15.17
N LYS A 52 -7.57 -19.49 -15.00
CA LYS A 52 -6.82 -20.38 -15.91
C LYS A 52 -7.11 -21.86 -15.69
N GLY A 53 -7.89 -22.24 -14.68
CA GLY A 53 -8.19 -23.64 -14.34
C GLY A 53 -6.97 -24.45 -13.90
N VAL A 54 -5.92 -23.80 -13.38
CA VAL A 54 -4.66 -24.47 -12.96
C VAL A 54 -4.62 -24.77 -11.46
N LEU A 55 -5.61 -24.30 -10.69
CA LEU A 55 -5.83 -24.65 -9.29
C LEU A 55 -6.91 -25.73 -9.20
N SER A 56 -6.64 -26.79 -8.43
CA SER A 56 -7.69 -27.74 -8.04
C SER A 56 -8.68 -27.09 -7.08
N GLU A 57 -9.91 -27.60 -6.98
CA GLU A 57 -10.91 -27.08 -6.03
C GLU A 57 -10.37 -27.10 -4.59
N SER A 58 -9.72 -28.20 -4.18
CA SER A 58 -9.13 -28.30 -2.84
C SER A 58 -8.02 -27.27 -2.60
N ASP A 59 -7.22 -26.95 -3.62
CA ASP A 59 -6.16 -25.95 -3.47
C ASP A 59 -6.72 -24.53 -3.47
N LEU A 60 -7.79 -24.28 -4.22
CA LEU A 60 -8.51 -23.02 -4.20
C LEU A 60 -9.11 -22.75 -2.82
N ASP A 61 -9.77 -23.74 -2.22
CA ASP A 61 -10.35 -23.62 -0.87
C ASP A 61 -9.29 -23.33 0.18
N LYS A 62 -8.17 -24.07 0.16
CA LYS A 62 -7.04 -23.83 1.08
C LYS A 62 -6.43 -22.44 0.90
N ALA A 63 -6.30 -21.98 -0.35
CA ALA A 63 -5.76 -20.68 -0.66
C ALA A 63 -6.70 -19.56 -0.15
N ALA A 64 -8.00 -19.69 -0.38
CA ALA A 64 -9.01 -18.78 0.12
C ALA A 64 -9.00 -18.70 1.66
N GLU A 65 -8.98 -19.85 2.34
CA GLU A 65 -8.90 -19.92 3.80
C GLU A 65 -7.62 -19.25 4.33
N SER A 66 -6.48 -19.49 3.67
CA SER A 66 -5.19 -18.90 4.07
C SER A 66 -5.17 -17.38 3.89
N ILE A 67 -5.74 -16.85 2.80
CA ILE A 67 -5.86 -15.40 2.57
C ILE A 67 -6.79 -14.76 3.60
N GLN A 68 -7.91 -15.41 3.92
CA GLN A 68 -8.85 -14.92 4.93
C GLN A 68 -8.18 -14.83 6.30
N LYS A 69 -7.46 -15.88 6.73
CA LYS A 69 -6.69 -15.87 7.99
C LYS A 69 -5.64 -14.76 8.02
N LEU A 70 -4.93 -14.54 6.91
CA LEU A 70 -3.95 -13.46 6.81
C LEU A 70 -4.61 -12.09 6.92
N GLN A 71 -5.78 -11.89 6.28
CA GLN A 71 -6.56 -10.66 6.42
C GLN A 71 -6.99 -10.41 7.86
N GLU A 72 -7.54 -11.43 8.53
CA GLU A 72 -7.93 -11.36 9.95
C GLU A 72 -6.75 -10.99 10.85
N GLN A 73 -5.57 -11.55 10.59
CA GLN A 73 -4.34 -11.23 11.33
C GLN A 73 -3.89 -9.78 11.11
N ILE A 74 -3.97 -9.27 9.88
CA ILE A 74 -3.65 -7.86 9.60
C ILE A 74 -4.62 -6.94 10.33
N LEU A 75 -5.93 -7.19 10.27
CA LEU A 75 -6.93 -6.40 10.97
C LEU A 75 -6.71 -6.43 12.49
N HIS A 76 -6.43 -7.60 13.05
CA HIS A 76 -6.11 -7.70 14.47
C HIS A 76 -4.85 -6.90 14.84
N LEU A 77 -3.80 -6.94 14.01
CA LEU A 77 -2.60 -6.14 14.27
C LEU A 77 -2.88 -4.63 14.14
N CYS A 78 -3.72 -4.23 13.20
CA CYS A 78 -4.20 -2.84 13.10
C CYS A 78 -4.87 -2.38 14.41
N GLU A 79 -5.75 -3.20 14.98
CA GLU A 79 -6.38 -2.92 16.29
C GLU A 79 -5.34 -2.79 17.42
N ILE A 80 -4.35 -3.70 17.47
CA ILE A 80 -3.30 -3.68 18.51
C ILE A 80 -2.45 -2.40 18.42
N PHE A 81 -2.17 -1.94 17.20
CA PHE A 81 -1.32 -0.77 16.96
C PHE A 81 -2.11 0.54 16.81
N GLU A 82 -3.43 0.51 17.01
CA GLU A 82 -4.34 1.66 16.84
C GLU A 82 -4.18 2.32 15.46
N VAL A 83 -4.10 1.50 14.41
CA VAL A 83 -3.99 1.92 13.01
C VAL A 83 -5.31 1.64 12.31
N GLU A 84 -5.88 2.64 11.65
CA GLU A 84 -7.09 2.42 10.84
C GLU A 84 -6.73 1.68 9.53
N PRO A 85 -7.50 0.70 9.06
CA PRO A 85 -7.20 -0.04 7.82
C PRO A 85 -7.00 0.85 6.60
N GLU A 86 -7.69 1.99 6.51
CA GLU A 86 -7.55 2.97 5.45
C GLU A 86 -6.17 3.65 5.44
N GLU A 87 -5.51 3.76 6.61
CA GLU A 87 -4.17 4.32 6.74
C GLU A 87 -3.09 3.42 6.15
N LEU A 88 -3.40 2.12 5.93
CA LEU A 88 -2.48 1.22 5.25
C LEU A 88 -2.25 1.64 3.79
N ASN A 89 -3.14 2.45 3.21
CA ASN A 89 -2.99 2.91 1.85
C ASN A 89 -2.15 4.19 1.75
N VAL A 90 -0.90 4.04 1.34
CA VAL A 90 0.02 5.18 1.17
C VAL A 90 -0.27 5.93 -0.13
N HIS A 91 -0.38 7.26 -0.03
CA HIS A 91 -0.47 8.16 -1.17
C HIS A 91 0.93 8.48 -1.72
N LEU A 92 1.12 8.29 -3.02
CA LEU A 92 2.38 8.52 -3.74
C LEU A 92 2.34 9.83 -4.56
N GLY A 93 1.47 10.76 -4.19
CA GLY A 93 1.26 12.00 -4.92
C GLY A 93 0.69 11.77 -6.32
N GLU A 94 1.38 12.28 -7.34
CA GLU A 94 0.96 12.17 -8.74
C GLU A 94 1.01 10.74 -9.30
N PHE A 95 1.74 9.83 -8.64
CA PHE A 95 1.86 8.44 -9.05
C PHE A 95 0.72 7.54 -8.56
N GLY A 96 -0.27 8.11 -7.88
CA GLY A 96 -1.45 7.40 -7.38
C GLY A 96 -1.28 6.90 -5.95
N THR A 97 -1.78 5.70 -5.67
CA THR A 97 -1.76 5.06 -4.35
C THR A 97 -0.98 3.75 -4.35
N LEU A 98 -0.57 3.28 -3.18
CA LEU A 98 0.04 1.96 -3.10
C LEU A 98 -0.98 0.85 -3.36
N LEU A 99 -2.13 0.94 -2.68
CA LEU A 99 -3.23 -0.01 -2.76
C LEU A 99 -4.41 0.62 -3.54
N PRO A 100 -5.21 -0.18 -4.24
CA PRO A 100 -6.44 0.28 -4.86
C PRO A 100 -7.49 0.65 -3.80
N GLU A 101 -8.52 1.41 -4.19
CA GLU A 101 -9.69 1.64 -3.32
C GLU A 101 -10.41 0.30 -3.05
N ALA A 102 -10.94 0.12 -1.84
CA ALA A 102 -11.59 -1.13 -1.45
C ALA A 102 -12.70 -1.52 -2.44
N GLY A 103 -12.64 -2.74 -2.96
CA GLY A 103 -13.60 -3.27 -3.93
C GLY A 103 -13.43 -2.76 -5.37
N SER A 104 -12.47 -1.88 -5.65
CA SER A 104 -12.23 -1.35 -7.01
C SER A 104 -11.26 -2.19 -7.86
N TYR A 105 -10.59 -3.17 -7.26
CA TYR A 105 -9.55 -3.95 -7.90
C TYR A 105 -10.01 -5.36 -8.28
N TYR A 106 -9.71 -5.73 -9.52
CA TYR A 106 -9.80 -7.09 -10.00
C TYR A 106 -8.61 -7.36 -10.92
N PRO A 107 -7.87 -8.47 -10.75
CA PRO A 107 -6.65 -8.72 -11.51
C PRO A 107 -6.87 -8.66 -13.02
N GLY A 108 -6.07 -7.85 -13.72
CA GLY A 108 -6.17 -7.68 -15.17
C GLY A 108 -7.29 -6.76 -15.66
N LYS A 109 -8.05 -6.13 -14.76
CA LYS A 109 -8.94 -5.00 -15.09
C LYS A 109 -8.30 -3.70 -14.66
N GLU A 110 -8.47 -2.66 -15.48
CA GLU A 110 -7.95 -1.34 -15.17
C GLU A 110 -8.82 -0.66 -14.11
N GLY A 111 -8.19 -0.15 -13.04
CA GLY A 111 -8.87 0.61 -12.00
C GLY A 111 -9.16 2.06 -12.42
N ILE A 112 -10.03 2.75 -11.68
CA ILE A 112 -10.34 4.17 -11.92
C ILE A 112 -9.12 5.06 -11.61
N LYS A 113 -8.32 4.68 -10.60
CA LYS A 113 -7.07 5.33 -10.23
C LYS A 113 -5.93 4.31 -10.29
N PRO A 114 -4.75 4.70 -10.80
CA PRO A 114 -3.60 3.82 -10.84
C PRO A 114 -3.10 3.51 -9.42
N SER A 115 -2.70 2.25 -9.20
CA SER A 115 -2.05 1.82 -7.96
C SER A 115 -0.76 1.05 -8.22
N VAL A 116 0.18 1.08 -7.28
CA VAL A 116 1.40 0.27 -7.35
C VAL A 116 1.06 -1.21 -7.40
N LEU A 117 0.04 -1.64 -6.66
CA LEU A 117 -0.45 -3.01 -6.73
C LEU A 117 -0.83 -3.40 -8.15
N GLU A 118 -1.58 -2.57 -8.86
CA GLU A 118 -1.98 -2.83 -10.25
C GLU A 118 -0.78 -2.88 -11.18
N LEU A 119 0.20 -1.99 -11.00
CA LEU A 119 1.45 -2.03 -11.75
C LEU A 119 2.21 -3.34 -11.49
N VAL A 120 2.37 -3.73 -10.23
CA VAL A 120 3.07 -4.96 -9.85
C VAL A 120 2.33 -6.18 -10.38
N ASP A 121 1.00 -6.26 -10.26
CA ASP A 121 0.19 -7.33 -10.84
C ASP A 121 0.35 -7.43 -12.37
N ARG A 122 0.30 -6.30 -13.09
CA ARG A 122 0.54 -6.25 -14.54
C ARG A 122 1.94 -6.73 -14.90
N LEU A 123 2.96 -6.34 -14.13
CA LEU A 123 4.34 -6.77 -14.34
C LEU A 123 4.49 -8.28 -14.11
N LEU A 124 3.89 -8.82 -13.03
CA LEU A 124 3.90 -10.25 -12.70
C LEU A 124 3.24 -11.10 -13.80
N ASN A 125 2.23 -10.56 -14.47
CA ASN A 125 1.53 -11.28 -15.54
C ASN A 125 2.19 -11.14 -16.92
N THR A 126 2.57 -9.92 -17.31
CA THR A 126 3.01 -9.62 -18.69
C THR A 126 4.47 -9.99 -18.93
N GLY A 127 5.28 -10.07 -17.86
CA GLY A 127 6.70 -10.37 -17.94
C GLY A 127 7.49 -9.20 -18.53
N VAL A 128 8.11 -8.41 -17.66
CA VAL A 128 8.91 -7.23 -18.04
C VAL A 128 10.19 -7.20 -17.21
N VAL A 129 11.27 -6.70 -17.81
CA VAL A 129 12.50 -6.35 -17.10
C VAL A 129 12.43 -4.87 -16.74
N VAL A 130 12.38 -4.56 -15.44
CA VAL A 130 12.43 -3.20 -14.93
C VAL A 130 13.69 -3.05 -14.08
N GLU A 131 14.52 -2.06 -14.41
CA GLU A 131 15.63 -1.62 -13.57
C GLU A 131 15.31 -0.23 -13.01
N GLY A 132 15.47 -0.06 -11.71
CA GLY A 132 15.23 1.18 -10.99
C GLY A 132 16.14 1.29 -9.79
N ASN A 133 16.26 2.50 -9.25
CA ASN A 133 16.95 2.74 -7.99
C ASN A 133 15.99 3.54 -7.09
N VAL A 134 15.97 3.20 -5.81
CA VAL A 134 15.20 3.92 -4.78
C VAL A 134 16.15 4.25 -3.65
N ASP A 135 16.27 5.53 -3.34
CA ASP A 135 17.05 6.00 -2.21
C ASP A 135 16.10 6.35 -1.07
N LEU A 136 16.28 5.72 0.09
CA LEU A 136 15.53 6.03 1.31
C LEU A 136 16.42 6.82 2.24
N GLY A 137 15.95 7.99 2.62
CA GLY A 137 16.67 8.91 3.49
C GLY A 137 15.93 9.26 4.78
N LEU A 138 16.69 9.74 5.75
CA LEU A 138 16.19 10.33 6.99
C LEU A 138 16.99 11.60 7.30
N ALA A 139 16.29 12.68 7.67
CA ALA A 139 16.92 13.97 7.98
C ALA A 139 17.87 14.49 6.89
N GLN A 140 17.39 14.49 5.63
CA GLN A 140 18.15 14.90 4.43
C GLN A 140 19.42 14.05 4.14
N LEU A 141 19.54 12.87 4.73
CA LEU A 141 20.60 11.92 4.42
C LEU A 141 20.01 10.72 3.70
N ASP A 142 20.53 10.37 2.52
CA ASP A 142 20.24 9.10 1.88
C ASP A 142 20.99 8.00 2.63
N LEU A 143 20.25 7.09 3.28
CA LEU A 143 20.83 6.07 4.16
C LEU A 143 20.76 4.68 3.52
N ILE A 144 19.79 4.45 2.64
CA ILE A 144 19.55 3.15 2.02
C ILE A 144 19.41 3.34 0.51
N HIS A 145 20.34 2.79 -0.25
CA HIS A 145 20.28 2.74 -1.71
C HIS A 145 19.75 1.36 -2.15
N LEU A 146 18.56 1.32 -2.71
CA LEU A 146 17.91 0.10 -3.18
C LEU A 146 18.01 0.04 -4.71
N LYS A 147 18.79 -0.90 -5.24
CA LYS A 147 18.80 -1.20 -6.66
C LYS A 147 17.75 -2.27 -6.97
N LEU A 148 16.67 -1.87 -7.63
CA LEU A 148 15.56 -2.72 -8.00
C LEU A 148 15.79 -3.26 -9.41
N ARG A 149 16.05 -4.56 -9.53
CA ARG A 149 16.03 -5.27 -10.81
C ARG A 149 14.95 -6.33 -10.75
N LEU A 150 13.83 -6.05 -11.38
CA LEU A 150 12.72 -6.97 -11.52
C LEU A 150 12.82 -7.63 -12.88
N VAL A 151 13.03 -8.95 -12.92
CA VAL A 151 12.97 -9.76 -14.14
C VAL A 151 11.77 -10.68 -14.00
N LEU A 152 10.71 -10.38 -14.75
CA LEU A 152 9.51 -11.20 -14.77
C LEU A 152 9.37 -11.80 -16.17
N THR A 153 9.17 -13.11 -16.22
CA THR A 153 9.04 -13.87 -17.48
C THR A 153 7.60 -14.34 -17.63
N SER A 154 6.96 -14.06 -18.75
CA SER A 154 5.61 -14.55 -19.06
C SER A 154 5.63 -16.01 -19.56
N GLN A 155 5.82 -16.97 -18.62
CA GLN A 155 5.75 -18.46 -18.75
C GLN A 155 6.79 -19.21 -19.62
N PRO A 156 7.16 -20.48 -19.28
CA PRO A 156 7.56 -21.00 -17.98
C PRO A 156 8.93 -21.72 -18.04
N LEU A 157 9.45 -22.12 -16.87
CA LEU A 157 10.09 -23.44 -16.71
C LEU A 157 9.11 -24.34 -15.97
#